data_AF-A0A7C6SUJ7-F1
#
_entry.id   AF-A0A7C6SUJ7-F1
#
_cell.length_a   1.000
_cell.length_b   1.000
_cell.length_c   1.000
_cell.angle_alpha   90.00
_cell.angle_beta   90.00
_cell.angle_gamma   90.00
#
_symmetry.space_group_name_H-M   'P 1'
#
loop_
_entity.id
_entity.type
_entity.pdbx_description
1 polymer ?
#
loop_
_entity_poly.entity_id
_entity_poly.type
_entity_poly.pdbx_seq_one_letter_code
_entity_poly.pdbx_strand_id
1 'polypeptide(L)'
;MTTKFCLVKRKLFLTFLIIYLVFVTTACNGSQKTEPVEKSNFALNTIITIQAYGPHANEAIDKAFERILEVEEKMTTKDDLSEVNMINKKAGDGFQAVSTDTFFVIKKGMQYSESTNGIFDITVGPLVKLWGIGTDEARIPSNEE
;
A
#
# COMPACT_ATOMS: atom_id res chain seq x y z
N MET A 1 -45.24 59.13 24.40
CA MET A 1 -43.97 59.06 23.64
C MET A 1 -43.03 57.93 24.12
N THR A 2 -43.27 57.36 25.30
CA THR A 2 -42.42 56.34 25.98
C THR A 2 -42.54 54.91 25.45
N THR A 3 -43.69 54.50 24.91
CA THR A 3 -43.93 53.12 24.42
C THR A 3 -43.18 52.77 23.12
N LYS A 4 -43.07 53.72 22.18
CA LYS A 4 -42.32 53.52 20.92
C LYS A 4 -40.81 53.35 21.16
N PHE A 5 -40.24 54.08 22.12
CA PHE A 5 -38.83 54.00 22.49
C PHE A 5 -38.48 52.62 23.11
N CYS A 6 -39.39 52.05 23.90
CA CYS A 6 -39.22 50.72 24.50
C CYS A 6 -39.27 49.60 23.44
N LEU A 7 -40.19 49.71 22.46
CA LEU A 7 -40.31 48.77 21.33
C LEU A 7 -39.07 48.76 20.43
N VAL A 8 -38.47 49.92 20.17
CA VAL A 8 -37.24 50.02 19.37
C VAL A 8 -36.05 49.41 20.11
N LYS A 9 -35.90 49.67 21.41
CA LYS A 9 -34.85 49.05 22.23
C LYS A 9 -35.00 47.53 22.33
N ARG A 10 -36.24 47.02 22.44
CA ARG A 10 -36.53 45.57 22.44
C ARG A 10 -36.19 44.93 21.09
N LYS A 11 -36.50 45.60 19.97
CA LYS A 11 -36.12 45.13 18.63
C LYS A 11 -34.60 45.12 18.43
N LEU A 12 -33.88 46.18 18.81
CA LEU A 12 -32.42 46.21 18.74
C LEU A 12 -31.78 45.11 19.61
N PHE A 13 -32.26 44.93 20.84
CA PHE A 13 -31.76 43.87 21.73
C PHE A 13 -32.00 42.48 21.15
N LEU A 14 -33.18 42.22 20.59
CA LEU A 14 -33.48 40.96 19.89
C LEU A 14 -32.58 40.76 18.67
N THR A 15 -32.31 41.81 17.88
CA THR A 15 -31.39 41.73 16.74
C THR A 15 -29.96 41.41 17.20
N PHE A 16 -29.46 42.05 18.25
CA PHE A 16 -28.14 41.75 18.80
C PHE A 16 -28.06 40.34 19.40
N LEU A 17 -29.12 39.88 20.07
CA LEU A 17 -29.20 38.51 20.61
C LEU A 17 -29.17 37.47 19.49
N ILE A 18 -29.87 37.71 18.37
CA ILE A 18 -29.87 36.84 17.19
C ILE A 18 -28.47 36.82 16.55
N ILE A 19 -27.82 37.97 16.38
CA ILE A 19 -26.46 38.05 15.82
C ILE A 19 -25.45 37.30 16.72
N TYR A 20 -25.56 37.46 18.03
CA TYR A 20 -24.72 36.74 18.99
C TYR A 20 -24.95 35.23 18.90
N LEU A 21 -26.20 34.77 18.82
CA LEU A 21 -26.52 33.35 18.65
C LEU A 21 -25.91 32.77 17.36
N VAL A 22 -25.97 33.52 16.25
CA VAL A 22 -25.35 33.11 14.97
C VAL A 22 -23.83 32.99 15.11
N PHE A 23 -23.18 33.93 15.80
CA PHE A 23 -21.73 33.89 16.05
C PHE A 23 -21.30 32.69 16.91
N VAL A 24 -22.12 32.30 17.89
CA VAL A 24 -21.86 31.13 18.74
C VAL A 24 -22.00 29.82 17.94
N THR A 25 -22.89 29.75 16.95
CA THR A 25 -23.06 28.55 16.12
C THR A 25 -21.90 28.28 15.14
N THR A 26 -21.13 29.30 14.76
CA THR A 26 -19.94 29.12 13.90
C THR A 26 -18.71 28.61 14.64
N ALA A 27 -18.73 28.56 15.98
CA ALA A 27 -17.59 28.14 16.80
C ALA A 27 -17.55 26.62 17.08
N CYS A 28 -18.61 25.88 16.74
CA CYS A 28 -18.64 24.42 16.87
C CYS A 28 -18.40 23.74 15.53
N ASN A 29 -17.14 23.68 15.08
CA ASN A 29 -16.74 22.78 14.00
C ASN A 29 -15.36 22.14 14.30
N GLY A 30 -15.19 21.68 15.54
CA GLY A 30 -13.94 21.18 16.11
C GLY A 30 -13.73 19.66 15.99
N SER A 31 -14.22 19.03 14.93
CA SER A 31 -13.83 17.66 14.59
C SER A 31 -13.64 17.54 13.08
N GLN A 32 -12.49 18.01 12.58
CA GLN A 32 -12.05 17.60 11.25
C GLN A 32 -11.84 16.08 11.30
N LYS A 33 -12.83 15.33 10.79
CA LYS A 33 -12.54 13.99 10.28
C LYS A 33 -11.52 14.21 9.17
N THR A 34 -10.30 13.77 9.39
CA THR A 34 -9.32 13.66 8.32
C THR A 34 -9.82 12.56 7.40
N GLU A 35 -10.36 12.95 6.26
CA GLU A 35 -10.65 12.01 5.18
C GLU A 35 -9.35 11.30 4.77
N PRO A 36 -9.38 9.98 4.53
CA PRO A 36 -8.19 9.27 4.09
C PRO A 36 -7.73 9.77 2.72
N VAL A 37 -6.41 9.77 2.53
CA VAL A 37 -5.84 9.76 1.19
C VAL A 37 -5.77 8.31 0.74
N GLU A 38 -6.26 8.02 -0.45
CA GLU A 38 -6.20 6.71 -1.06
C GLU A 38 -5.58 6.82 -2.45
N LYS A 39 -4.65 5.92 -2.77
CA LYS A 39 -4.10 5.78 -4.12
C LYS A 39 -4.02 4.31 -4.50
N SER A 40 -4.22 4.04 -5.78
CA SER A 40 -4.06 2.72 -6.36
C SER A 40 -3.02 2.75 -7.47
N ASN A 41 -2.13 1.77 -7.51
CA ASN A 41 -1.14 1.60 -8.58
C ASN A 41 -0.99 0.12 -8.94
N PHE A 42 -0.48 -0.16 -10.14
CA PHE A 42 -0.17 -1.53 -10.56
C PHE A 42 1.30 -1.84 -10.24
N ALA A 43 1.54 -2.86 -9.43
CA ALA A 43 2.87 -3.34 -9.04
C ALA A 43 2.76 -4.79 -8.54
N LEU A 44 3.87 -5.53 -8.54
CA LEU A 44 3.93 -6.94 -8.17
C LEU A 44 2.90 -7.79 -8.94
N ASN A 45 2.66 -7.43 -10.20
CA ASN A 45 1.68 -8.05 -11.09
C ASN A 45 0.22 -8.02 -10.56
N THR A 46 -0.16 -7.02 -9.76
CA THR A 46 -1.52 -6.81 -9.27
C THR A 46 -1.82 -5.32 -9.05
N ILE A 47 -3.07 -4.99 -8.74
CA ILE A 47 -3.45 -3.65 -8.29
C ILE A 47 -3.26 -3.59 -6.78
N ILE A 48 -2.46 -2.63 -6.32
CA ILE A 48 -2.22 -2.35 -4.91
C ILE A 48 -2.89 -1.02 -4.57
N THR A 49 -3.73 -1.04 -3.54
CA THR A 49 -4.39 0.15 -3.00
C THR A 49 -3.85 0.44 -1.60
N ILE A 50 -3.36 1.66 -1.39
CA ILE A 50 -2.87 2.12 -0.08
C ILE A 50 -3.74 3.28 0.38
N GLN A 51 -4.23 3.18 1.60
CA GLN A 51 -5.01 4.21 2.27
C GLN A 51 -4.26 4.68 3.53
N ALA A 52 -4.13 6.00 3.70
CA ALA A 52 -3.46 6.59 4.87
C ALA A 52 -4.22 7.82 5.37
N TYR A 53 -4.05 8.11 6.67
CA TYR A 53 -4.67 9.23 7.37
C TYR A 53 -3.61 10.17 7.92
N GLY A 54 -3.94 11.45 8.05
CA GLY A 54 -3.09 12.46 8.67
C GLY A 54 -2.39 13.40 7.68
N PRO A 55 -1.65 14.41 8.19
CA PRO A 55 -1.16 15.53 7.40
C PRO A 55 -0.14 15.14 6.32
N HIS A 56 0.55 14.01 6.49
CA HIS A 56 1.57 13.50 5.54
C HIS A 56 1.11 12.25 4.79
N ALA A 57 -0.20 11.93 4.79
CA ALA A 57 -0.73 10.70 4.19
C ALA A 57 -0.32 10.54 2.72
N ASN A 58 -0.40 11.61 1.94
CA ASN A 58 -0.01 11.58 0.52
C ASN A 58 1.46 11.21 0.31
N GLU A 59 2.38 11.88 1.03
CA GLU A 59 3.82 11.62 0.94
C GLU A 59 4.18 10.21 1.45
N ALA A 60 3.52 9.74 2.51
CA ALA A 60 3.73 8.40 3.02
C ALA A 60 3.31 7.32 2.01
N ILE A 61 2.19 7.53 1.31
CA ILE A 61 1.74 6.62 0.25
C ILE A 61 2.73 6.62 -0.92
N ASP A 62 3.23 7.80 -1.32
CA ASP A 62 4.20 7.90 -2.42
C ASP A 62 5.49 7.12 -2.09
N LYS A 63 6.04 7.31 -0.88
CA LYS A 63 7.19 6.54 -0.39
C LYS A 63 6.92 5.03 -0.28
N ALA A 64 5.70 4.64 0.08
CA ALA A 64 5.33 3.23 0.14
C ALA A 64 5.34 2.58 -1.26
N PHE A 65 4.82 3.28 -2.27
CA PHE A 65 4.87 2.79 -3.65
C PHE A 65 6.29 2.75 -4.21
N GLU A 66 7.12 3.77 -3.96
CA GLU A 66 8.54 3.74 -4.31
C GLU A 66 9.21 2.49 -3.74
N ARG A 67 8.95 2.20 -2.46
CA ARG A 67 9.51 1.04 -1.80
C ARG A 67 9.01 -0.30 -2.38
N ILE A 68 7.74 -0.39 -2.74
CA ILE A 68 7.18 -1.58 -3.39
C ILE A 68 7.86 -1.83 -4.73
N LEU A 69 8.06 -0.78 -5.54
CA LEU A 69 8.69 -0.88 -6.84
C LEU A 69 10.17 -1.29 -6.73
N GLU A 70 10.90 -0.78 -5.74
CA GLU A 70 12.28 -1.23 -5.46
C GLU A 70 12.35 -2.73 -5.13
N VAL A 71 11.37 -3.26 -4.38
CA VAL A 71 11.29 -4.68 -4.05
C VAL A 71 10.95 -5.49 -5.30
N GLU A 72 10.00 -5.02 -6.11
CA GLU A 72 9.64 -5.66 -7.39
C GLU A 72 10.84 -5.76 -8.33
N GLU A 73 11.57 -4.67 -8.54
CA GLU A 73 12.75 -4.61 -9.41
C GLU A 73 13.81 -5.66 -9.00
N LYS A 74 14.06 -5.80 -7.70
CA LYS A 74 15.07 -6.72 -7.18
C LYS A 74 14.63 -8.19 -7.19
N MET A 75 13.34 -8.46 -6.98
CA MET A 75 12.86 -9.81 -6.66
C MET A 75 11.92 -10.41 -7.73
N THR A 76 11.60 -9.68 -8.79
CA THR A 76 10.81 -10.21 -9.91
C THR A 76 11.52 -11.38 -10.60
N THR A 77 10.77 -12.36 -11.10
CA THR A 77 11.29 -13.44 -11.93
C THR A 77 11.26 -13.12 -13.42
N LYS A 78 10.72 -11.95 -13.80
CA LYS A 78 10.55 -11.55 -15.20
C LYS A 78 11.72 -10.75 -15.77
N ASP A 79 12.47 -10.06 -14.91
CA ASP A 79 13.63 -9.26 -15.32
C ASP A 79 14.92 -10.05 -15.14
N ASP A 80 15.70 -10.13 -16.21
CA ASP A 80 17.00 -10.79 -16.28
C ASP A 80 18.07 -10.18 -15.37
N LEU A 81 17.90 -8.91 -14.97
CA LEU A 81 18.83 -8.16 -14.11
C LEU A 81 18.40 -8.17 -12.63
N SER A 82 17.24 -8.72 -12.31
CA SER A 82 16.81 -8.88 -10.91
C SER A 82 17.77 -9.76 -10.11
N GLU A 83 17.88 -9.51 -8.81
CA GLU A 83 18.75 -10.28 -7.92
C GLU A 83 18.35 -11.75 -7.88
N VAL A 84 17.03 -12.05 -7.91
CA VAL A 84 16.51 -13.42 -7.97
C VAL A 84 16.95 -14.13 -9.26
N ASN A 85 16.84 -13.49 -10.44
CA ASN A 85 17.31 -14.13 -11.67
C ASN A 85 18.83 -14.23 -11.77
N MET A 86 19.59 -13.28 -11.20
CA MET A 86 21.04 -13.42 -11.09
C MET A 86 21.43 -14.66 -10.26
N ILE A 87 20.71 -14.93 -9.15
CA ILE A 87 20.88 -16.17 -8.38
C ILE A 87 20.57 -17.39 -9.26
N ASN A 88 19.42 -17.39 -9.95
CA ASN A 88 19.00 -18.51 -10.81
C ASN A 88 20.03 -18.80 -11.91
N LYS A 89 20.61 -17.77 -12.53
CA LYS A 89 21.65 -17.88 -13.58
C LYS A 89 22.97 -18.44 -13.06
N LYS A 90 23.24 -18.31 -11.75
CA LYS A 90 24.44 -18.82 -11.08
C LYS A 90 24.20 -20.17 -10.37
N ALA A 91 23.02 -20.77 -10.51
CA ALA A 91 22.70 -22.03 -9.89
C ALA A 91 23.69 -23.13 -10.32
N GLY A 92 24.44 -23.67 -9.35
CA GLY A 92 25.48 -24.68 -9.58
C GLY A 92 26.88 -24.13 -9.91
N ASP A 93 27.01 -22.84 -10.24
CA ASP A 93 28.27 -22.24 -10.72
C ASP A 93 29.00 -21.39 -9.66
N GLY A 94 28.31 -20.93 -8.61
CA GLY A 94 28.95 -20.19 -7.52
C GLY A 94 28.02 -19.28 -6.73
N PHE A 95 28.61 -18.44 -5.89
CA PHE A 95 27.87 -17.50 -5.04
C PHE A 95 27.46 -16.24 -5.81
N GLN A 96 26.27 -15.73 -5.53
CA GLN A 96 25.78 -14.44 -6.01
C GLN A 96 25.53 -13.52 -4.81
N ALA A 97 26.17 -12.34 -4.82
CA ALA A 97 25.88 -11.30 -3.84
C ALA A 97 24.52 -10.64 -4.15
N VAL A 98 23.76 -10.33 -3.11
CA VAL A 98 22.44 -9.70 -3.21
C VAL A 98 22.28 -8.67 -2.10
N SER A 99 21.27 -7.80 -2.23
CA SER A 99 20.91 -6.85 -1.19
C SER A 99 20.48 -7.53 0.11
N THR A 100 20.52 -6.78 1.21
CA THR A 100 20.07 -7.25 2.54
C THR A 100 18.61 -7.68 2.54
N ASP A 101 17.76 -7.01 1.75
CA ASP A 101 16.33 -7.30 1.67
C ASP A 101 16.09 -8.64 0.98
N THR A 102 16.71 -8.87 -0.18
CA THR A 102 16.60 -10.13 -0.91
C THR A 102 17.14 -11.28 -0.08
N PHE A 103 18.29 -11.09 0.56
CA PHE A 103 18.84 -12.10 1.46
C PHE A 103 17.89 -12.43 2.62
N PHE A 104 17.28 -11.40 3.23
CA PHE A 104 16.29 -11.58 4.30
C PHE A 104 15.09 -12.40 3.83
N VAL A 105 14.51 -12.07 2.67
CA VAL A 105 13.35 -12.75 2.11
C VAL A 105 13.67 -14.21 1.76
N ILE A 106 14.81 -14.47 1.11
CA ILE A 106 15.26 -15.85 0.81
C ILE A 106 15.42 -16.65 2.10
N LYS A 107 16.10 -16.08 3.11
CA LYS A 107 16.29 -16.74 4.40
C LYS A 107 14.95 -17.05 5.07
N LYS A 108 13.98 -16.15 5.00
CA LYS A 108 12.62 -16.38 5.52
C LYS A 108 11.90 -17.48 4.73
N GLY A 109 12.01 -17.48 3.40
CA GLY A 109 11.44 -18.52 2.56
C GLY A 109 11.99 -19.92 2.90
N MET A 110 13.30 -20.04 3.09
CA MET A 110 13.94 -21.28 3.55
C MET A 110 13.43 -21.72 4.93
N GLN A 111 13.32 -20.79 5.88
CA GLN A 111 12.76 -21.07 7.21
C GLN A 111 11.32 -21.61 7.12
N TYR A 112 10.49 -21.03 6.27
CA TYR A 112 9.12 -21.52 6.08
C TYR A 112 9.10 -22.88 5.41
N SER A 113 9.99 -23.12 4.45
CA SER A 113 10.09 -24.42 3.80
C SER A 113 10.42 -25.53 4.79
N GLU A 114 11.41 -25.31 5.65
CA GLU A 114 11.75 -26.24 6.72
C GLU A 114 10.58 -26.43 7.70
N SER A 115 9.96 -25.35 8.17
CA SER A 115 8.86 -25.42 9.14
C SER A 115 7.61 -26.14 8.64
N THR A 116 7.45 -26.22 7.31
CA THR A 116 6.31 -26.86 6.66
C THR A 116 6.66 -28.23 6.08
N ASN A 117 7.86 -28.76 6.36
CA ASN A 117 8.38 -30.00 5.77
C ASN A 117 8.29 -30.00 4.23
N GLY A 118 8.61 -28.87 3.60
CA GLY A 118 8.63 -28.71 2.14
C GLY A 118 7.27 -28.47 1.47
N ILE A 119 6.16 -28.33 2.23
CA ILE A 119 4.86 -27.97 1.63
C ILE A 119 4.93 -26.56 0.99
N PHE A 120 5.62 -25.64 1.65
CA PHE A 120 6.03 -24.38 1.04
C PHE A 120 7.48 -24.53 0.53
N ASP A 121 7.73 -24.22 -0.74
CA ASP A 121 9.08 -24.30 -1.31
C ASP A 121 9.30 -23.17 -2.32
N ILE A 122 10.31 -22.34 -2.05
CA ILE A 122 10.66 -21.20 -2.91
C ILE A 122 11.47 -21.62 -4.16
N THR A 123 11.85 -22.90 -4.27
CA THR A 123 12.66 -23.44 -5.36
C THR A 123 11.83 -24.09 -6.47
N VAL A 124 10.50 -24.04 -6.39
CA VAL A 124 9.57 -24.62 -7.39
C VAL A 124 9.58 -23.94 -8.76
N GLY A 125 10.43 -22.92 -8.97
CA GLY A 125 10.54 -22.17 -10.22
C GLY A 125 10.62 -23.03 -11.49
N PRO A 126 11.43 -24.11 -11.55
CA PRO A 126 11.46 -25.02 -12.69
C PRO A 126 10.11 -25.69 -12.97
N LEU A 127 9.38 -26.09 -11.92
CA LEU A 127 8.05 -26.69 -12.06
C LEU A 127 7.02 -25.67 -12.55
N VAL A 128 7.04 -24.45 -11.99
CA VAL A 128 6.18 -23.35 -12.43
C VAL A 128 6.40 -23.06 -13.92
N LYS A 129 7.66 -23.06 -14.38
CA LYS A 129 8.02 -22.88 -15.78
C LYS A 129 7.59 -24.06 -16.65
N LEU A 130 7.80 -25.29 -16.19
CA LEU A 130 7.43 -26.52 -16.92
C LEU A 130 5.92 -26.58 -17.19
N TRP A 131 5.12 -26.22 -16.20
CA TRP A 131 3.66 -26.14 -16.30
C TRP A 131 3.15 -24.90 -17.05
N GLY A 132 4.00 -23.93 -17.35
CA GLY A 132 3.62 -22.68 -18.02
C GLY A 132 2.65 -21.82 -17.20
N ILE A 133 2.73 -21.87 -15.86
CA ILE A 133 1.77 -21.18 -15.00
C ILE A 133 1.84 -19.67 -15.24
N GLY A 134 0.70 -19.05 -15.56
CA GLY A 134 0.60 -17.61 -15.79
C GLY A 134 1.03 -17.16 -17.19
N THR A 135 1.19 -18.09 -18.15
CA THR A 135 1.42 -17.80 -19.57
C THR A 135 0.36 -18.45 -20.46
N ASP A 136 0.34 -18.11 -21.74
CA ASP A 136 -0.55 -18.74 -22.75
C ASP A 136 -0.14 -20.19 -23.07
N GLU A 137 1.02 -20.64 -22.59
CA GLU A 137 1.59 -21.98 -22.80
C GLU A 137 1.27 -22.95 -21.65
N ALA A 138 0.32 -22.59 -20.78
CA ALA A 138 -0.06 -23.42 -19.64
C ALA A 138 -0.52 -24.81 -20.08
N ARG A 139 0.09 -25.86 -19.52
CA ARG A 139 -0.15 -27.26 -19.92
C ARG A 139 0.05 -28.23 -18.78
N ILE A 140 -0.39 -29.46 -18.98
CA ILE A 140 -0.09 -30.60 -18.11
C ILE A 140 1.14 -31.31 -18.70
N PRO A 141 2.28 -31.36 -17.98
CA PRO A 141 3.45 -32.14 -18.40
C PRO A 141 3.19 -33.65 -18.34
N SER A 142 3.93 -34.43 -19.13
CA SER A 142 3.93 -35.89 -18.96
C SER A 142 4.68 -36.27 -17.67
N ASN A 143 4.56 -37.53 -17.25
CA ASN A 143 5.26 -38.00 -16.05
C ASN A 143 6.79 -38.08 -16.23
N GLU A 144 7.27 -38.11 -17.47
CA GLU A 144 8.68 -38.20 -17.82
C GLU A 144 9.39 -36.84 -17.99
N GLU A 145 8.62 -35.75 -18.05
CA GLU A 145 9.10 -34.36 -18.11
C GLU A 145 9.35 -33.78 -16.71
#